data_AF-A0A6L8Q9W2-F1
#
_entry.id   AF-A0A6L8Q9W2-F1
#
_cell.length_a   1.000
_cell.length_b   1.000
_cell.length_c   1.000
_cell.angle_alpha   90.00
_cell.angle_beta   90.00
_cell.angle_gamma   90.00
#
_symmetry.space_group_name_H-M   'P 1'
#
loop_
_entity.id
_entity.type
_entity.pdbx_description
1 polymer ?
#
loop_
_entity_poly.entity_id
_entity_poly.type
_entity_poly.pdbx_seq_one_letter_code
_entity_poly.pdbx_strand_id
1 'polypeptide(L)'
;MFIYDTMSQGLELLARRELQDAENMFLIVINDPYSQPEETKQAKKYLNDIRDCKKGDKTLDFDVYKGLIKKVSTSLDYIDDLIADVYCSKASSYAEIDQELFSRIPAIVNRLKQIKIRDISARDKLFAGLEKSGARLIRKRLQEKKVGEEGVDFDKWRYKTVFRKFVEQVNPFLLERHLELLDYILATGEINLLEDPKLTVLTPKYSWIIESTLKKQWFLLRSYFFKAKSEIEAQFKKKEGTRKYWEEVKYKKIKIFEECNFSEPNIQKFLFIDKLNYKTLEEIHGFANNMNLVLMPRDVSLALRGVEKAKDHIRERGGFLMGNRKVFQDGLLELGFSKKNSYVIAKQAKRSNNHQIQEAFKLALQVARDEIAWYRIPPDSIKMKNEIENQCVKHLSTVRIHLFERGRLNKILLQEGKKLIRNYLEKVYGDTVSELHCYFRLETIHQYYKLKFFQYHEESVPSVSELIKISRKEFKPILLKGYDEFIKKKRLQISSKIYKEIADKTSVTLWEDAYVTPEEKILLRFWFLMDHGMTITQKVIDRGVLNPGFDLWGCINGQGEVCKS
;
A
#
# COMPACT_ATOMS: atom_id res chain seq x y z
N MET A 1 42.56 41.46 -9.87
CA MET A 1 41.29 41.90 -9.28
C MET A 1 40.24 40.82 -9.49
N PHE A 2 39.55 40.38 -8.43
CA PHE A 2 38.44 39.43 -8.58
C PHE A 2 37.18 40.14 -9.05
N ILE A 3 36.60 39.70 -10.17
CA ILE A 3 35.60 40.45 -10.92
C ILE A 3 34.20 39.87 -10.70
N TYR A 4 33.36 40.50 -9.89
CA TYR A 4 31.97 40.03 -9.72
C TYR A 4 31.05 40.46 -10.85
N ASP A 5 31.16 41.72 -11.26
CA ASP A 5 30.37 42.31 -12.33
C ASP A 5 31.32 42.98 -13.32
N THR A 6 31.64 42.25 -14.39
CA THR A 6 32.52 42.70 -15.48
C THR A 6 32.02 44.00 -16.11
N MET A 7 30.71 44.20 -16.17
CA MET A 7 30.10 45.36 -16.81
C MET A 7 30.21 46.60 -15.92
N SER A 8 29.83 46.48 -14.64
CA SER A 8 29.98 47.57 -13.66
C SER A 8 31.43 47.95 -13.43
N GLN A 9 32.34 46.95 -13.34
CA GLN A 9 33.76 47.21 -13.18
C GLN A 9 34.37 47.86 -14.43
N GLY A 10 33.97 47.44 -15.63
CA GLY A 10 34.36 48.12 -16.87
C GLY A 10 33.94 49.59 -16.89
N LEU A 11 32.72 49.90 -16.43
CA LEU A 11 32.22 51.27 -16.28
C LEU A 11 32.95 52.07 -15.19
N GLU A 12 33.31 51.44 -14.07
CA GLU A 12 34.11 52.07 -13.01
C GLU A 12 35.51 52.46 -13.51
N LEU A 13 36.18 51.55 -14.21
CA LEU A 13 37.50 51.80 -14.81
C LEU A 13 37.42 52.89 -15.88
N LEU A 14 36.36 52.85 -16.71
CA LEU A 14 36.10 53.88 -17.70
C LEU A 14 35.90 55.25 -17.04
N ALA A 15 35.10 55.32 -15.97
CA ALA A 15 34.88 56.57 -15.22
C ALA A 15 36.16 57.08 -14.51
N ARG A 16 37.09 56.20 -14.15
CA ARG A 16 38.41 56.54 -13.59
C ARG A 16 39.46 56.89 -14.65
N ARG A 17 39.10 56.87 -15.94
CA ARG A 17 39.98 57.11 -17.10
C ARG A 17 41.00 56.00 -17.36
N GLU A 18 40.78 54.80 -16.81
CA GLU A 18 41.61 53.61 -17.04
C GLU A 18 41.14 52.88 -18.32
N LEU A 19 41.38 53.51 -19.48
CA LEU A 19 40.80 53.09 -20.78
C LEU A 19 41.24 51.69 -21.23
N GLN A 20 42.49 51.30 -20.94
CA GLN A 20 43.04 50.00 -21.35
C GLN A 20 42.37 48.85 -20.57
N ASP A 21 42.23 49.03 -19.25
CA ASP A 21 41.62 48.03 -18.38
C ASP A 21 40.10 47.97 -18.58
N ALA A 22 39.44 49.11 -18.81
CA ALA A 22 38.03 49.14 -19.21
C ALA A 22 37.78 48.39 -20.53
N GLU A 23 38.64 48.56 -21.53
CA GLU A 23 38.54 47.83 -22.81
C GLU A 23 38.63 46.31 -22.60
N ASN A 24 39.57 45.86 -21.78
CA ASN A 24 39.72 44.44 -21.45
C ASN A 24 38.47 43.88 -20.76
N MET A 25 37.86 44.64 -19.83
CA MET A 25 36.62 44.21 -19.17
C MET A 25 35.44 44.07 -20.14
N PHE A 26 35.27 45.02 -21.06
CA PHE A 26 34.20 44.93 -22.07
C PHE A 26 34.43 43.80 -23.08
N LEU A 27 35.69 43.50 -23.43
CA LEU A 27 36.02 42.32 -24.26
C LEU A 27 35.65 41.01 -23.56
N ILE A 28 35.88 40.91 -22.24
CA ILE A 28 35.47 39.74 -21.45
C ILE A 28 33.95 39.56 -21.50
N VAL A 29 33.16 40.65 -21.38
CA VAL A 29 31.69 40.58 -21.52
C VAL A 29 31.28 40.11 -22.91
N ILE A 30 31.95 40.58 -23.96
CA ILE A 30 31.62 40.23 -25.36
C ILE A 30 31.95 38.77 -25.68
N ASN A 31 33.04 38.25 -25.11
CA ASN A 31 33.52 36.90 -25.37
C ASN A 31 32.90 35.85 -24.45
N ASP A 32 32.13 36.26 -23.44
CA ASP A 32 31.45 35.33 -22.54
C ASP A 32 30.22 34.70 -23.22
N PRO A 33 30.16 33.36 -23.37
CA PRO A 33 29.06 32.67 -24.05
C PRO A 33 27.72 32.77 -23.31
N TYR A 34 27.71 33.22 -22.05
CA TYR A 34 26.51 33.35 -21.23
C TYR A 34 26.02 34.81 -21.13
N SER A 35 26.69 35.75 -21.80
CA SER A 35 26.31 37.17 -21.79
C SER A 35 24.99 37.43 -22.51
N GLN A 36 24.16 38.28 -21.92
CA GLN A 36 22.88 38.64 -22.52
C GLN A 36 23.07 39.52 -23.75
N PRO A 37 22.24 39.39 -24.81
CA PRO A 37 22.38 40.18 -26.04
C PRO A 37 22.39 41.70 -25.81
N GLU A 38 21.60 42.17 -24.84
CA GLU A 38 21.56 43.57 -24.44
C GLU A 38 22.86 44.03 -23.77
N GLU A 39 23.44 43.20 -22.91
CA GLU A 39 24.73 43.47 -22.25
C GLU A 39 25.86 43.45 -23.27
N THR A 40 25.88 42.49 -24.20
CA THR A 40 26.85 42.45 -25.29
C THR A 40 26.73 43.68 -26.18
N LYS A 41 25.51 44.17 -26.46
CA LYS A 41 25.28 45.38 -27.24
C LYS A 41 25.77 46.62 -26.51
N GLN A 42 25.52 46.73 -25.20
CA GLN A 42 26.04 47.82 -24.37
C GLN A 42 27.57 47.79 -24.26
N ALA A 43 28.16 46.62 -24.03
CA ALA A 43 29.61 46.44 -23.97
C ALA A 43 30.28 46.82 -25.30
N LYS A 44 29.71 46.40 -26.44
CA LYS A 44 30.18 46.83 -27.78
C LYS A 44 30.11 48.35 -27.96
N LYS A 45 29.05 48.99 -27.46
CA LYS A 45 28.90 50.45 -27.52
C LYS A 45 30.00 51.15 -26.71
N TYR A 46 30.25 50.73 -25.47
CA TYR A 46 31.29 51.32 -24.63
C TYR A 46 32.71 51.02 -25.14
N LEU A 47 32.93 49.83 -25.71
CA LEU A 47 34.18 49.48 -26.38
C LEU A 47 34.46 50.39 -27.59
N ASN A 48 33.44 50.67 -28.41
CA ASN A 48 33.56 51.60 -29.53
C ASN A 48 33.83 53.03 -29.06
N ASP A 49 33.13 53.49 -28.02
CA ASP A 49 33.37 54.80 -27.39
C ASP A 49 34.85 54.94 -26.94
N ILE A 50 35.43 53.92 -26.31
CA ILE A 50 36.85 53.91 -25.92
C ILE A 50 37.77 53.97 -27.14
N ARG A 51 37.47 53.20 -28.19
CA ARG A 51 38.30 53.15 -29.41
C ARG A 51 38.28 54.45 -30.18
N ASP A 52 37.12 55.10 -30.30
CA ASP A 52 36.97 56.41 -30.94
C ASP A 52 37.69 57.50 -30.15
N CYS A 53 37.66 57.41 -28.80
CA CYS A 53 38.45 58.28 -27.94
C CYS A 53 39.96 58.11 -28.11
N LYS A 54 40.46 56.87 -28.23
CA LYS A 54 41.89 56.58 -28.46
C LYS A 54 42.37 57.07 -29.84
N LYS A 55 41.49 57.11 -30.85
CA LYS A 55 41.79 57.63 -32.20
C LYS A 55 41.74 59.16 -32.30
N GLY A 56 41.15 59.82 -31.30
CA GLY A 56 40.98 61.29 -31.29
C GLY A 56 39.67 61.77 -31.92
N ASP A 57 38.78 60.86 -32.32
CA ASP A 57 37.52 61.17 -33.02
C ASP A 57 36.40 61.65 -32.08
N LYS A 58 36.53 61.40 -30.77
CA LYS A 58 35.48 61.68 -29.78
C LYS A 58 36.06 61.98 -28.39
N THR A 59 35.52 62.99 -27.70
CA THR A 59 35.79 63.25 -26.28
C THR A 59 34.76 62.52 -25.42
N LEU A 60 35.23 61.70 -24.47
CA LEU A 60 34.36 60.98 -23.54
C LEU A 60 33.95 61.86 -22.36
N ASP A 61 32.65 61.90 -22.08
CA ASP A 61 32.13 62.47 -20.84
C ASP A 61 32.15 61.40 -19.72
N PHE A 62 33.17 61.45 -18.89
CA PHE A 62 33.38 60.50 -17.80
C PHE A 62 32.31 60.58 -16.69
N ASP A 63 31.63 61.73 -16.53
CA ASP A 63 30.58 61.89 -15.52
C ASP A 63 29.30 61.16 -15.93
N VAL A 64 29.03 61.04 -17.23
CA VAL A 64 27.93 60.20 -17.75
C VAL A 64 28.15 58.74 -17.39
N TYR A 65 29.35 58.21 -17.61
CA TYR A 65 29.67 56.82 -17.25
C TYR A 65 29.62 56.60 -15.73
N LYS A 66 30.03 57.58 -14.93
CA LYS A 66 29.88 57.56 -13.47
C LYS A 66 28.42 57.49 -13.02
N GLY A 67 27.52 58.17 -13.74
CA GLY A 67 26.07 58.10 -13.53
C GLY A 67 25.46 56.74 -13.91
N LEU A 68 26.06 56.03 -14.88
CA LEU A 68 25.61 54.71 -15.32
C LEU A 68 25.93 53.60 -14.31
N ILE A 69 27.03 53.72 -13.54
CA ILE A 69 27.40 52.75 -12.48
C ILE A 69 26.25 52.53 -11.48
N LYS A 70 25.50 53.58 -11.12
CA LYS A 70 24.37 53.50 -10.17
C LYS A 70 23.13 52.79 -10.74
N LYS A 71 23.02 52.64 -12.07
CA LYS A 71 21.88 52.00 -12.74
C LYS A 71 22.09 50.51 -13.00
N VAL A 72 23.31 49.99 -12.89
CA VAL A 72 23.62 48.56 -13.10
C VAL A 72 23.26 47.72 -11.87
N SER A 73 22.24 48.12 -11.10
CA SER A 73 21.72 47.25 -10.04
C SER A 73 21.33 45.92 -10.68
N THR A 74 21.97 44.85 -10.24
CA THR A 74 21.77 43.48 -10.72
C THR A 74 20.33 43.09 -10.43
N SER A 75 19.43 43.42 -11.36
CA SER A 75 18.02 43.12 -11.21
C SER A 75 17.88 41.58 -11.20
N LEU A 76 17.30 41.08 -10.11
CA LEU A 76 16.92 39.67 -9.98
C LEU A 76 15.63 39.36 -10.74
N ASP A 77 15.05 40.33 -11.46
CA ASP A 77 13.79 40.19 -12.16
C ASP A 77 13.86 39.08 -13.22
N TYR A 78 15.01 38.94 -13.91
CA TYR A 78 15.25 37.84 -14.85
C TYR A 78 15.17 36.44 -14.21
N ILE A 79 15.59 36.30 -12.96
CA ILE A 79 15.50 35.04 -12.22
C ILE A 79 14.04 34.78 -11.83
N ASP A 80 13.34 35.80 -11.36
CA ASP A 80 11.93 35.70 -11.01
C ASP A 80 11.06 35.39 -12.23
N ASP A 81 11.35 35.99 -13.38
CA ASP A 81 10.68 35.74 -14.66
C ASP A 81 10.86 34.29 -15.10
N LEU A 82 12.07 33.74 -15.00
CA LEU A 82 12.34 32.32 -15.31
C LEU A 82 11.53 31.41 -14.39
N ILE A 83 11.53 31.65 -13.08
CA ILE A 83 10.76 30.86 -12.11
C ILE A 83 9.26 30.94 -12.43
N ALA A 84 8.76 32.13 -12.79
CA ALA A 84 7.37 32.34 -13.14
C ALA A 84 6.97 31.63 -14.44
N ASP A 85 7.86 31.60 -15.44
CA ASP A 85 7.64 30.89 -16.70
C ASP A 85 7.57 29.37 -16.50
N VAL A 86 8.52 28.81 -15.73
CA VAL A 86 8.51 27.38 -15.39
C VAL A 86 7.26 27.02 -14.59
N TYR A 87 6.86 27.87 -13.65
CA TYR A 87 5.62 27.68 -12.91
C TYR A 87 4.38 27.64 -13.82
N CYS A 88 4.32 28.53 -14.81
CA CYS A 88 3.21 28.60 -15.77
C CYS A 88 3.28 27.56 -16.90
N SER A 89 4.38 26.79 -16.98
CA SER A 89 4.55 25.75 -17.99
C SER A 89 3.58 24.58 -17.78
N LYS A 90 3.44 23.73 -18.80
CA LYS A 90 2.63 22.50 -18.74
C LYS A 90 3.32 21.35 -17.96
N ALA A 91 4.55 21.54 -17.51
CA ALA A 91 5.30 20.51 -16.79
C ALA A 91 4.58 20.11 -15.49
N SER A 92 4.32 18.82 -15.33
CA SER A 92 3.51 18.25 -14.25
C SER A 92 4.29 17.28 -13.36
N SER A 93 5.26 16.55 -13.93
CA SER A 93 6.14 15.64 -13.21
C SER A 93 7.42 16.31 -12.72
N TYR A 94 8.09 15.71 -11.73
CA TYR A 94 9.38 16.22 -11.22
C TYR A 94 10.45 16.26 -12.32
N ALA A 95 10.50 15.24 -13.18
CA ALA A 95 11.45 15.14 -14.28
C ALA A 95 11.21 16.21 -15.38
N GLU A 96 9.94 16.49 -15.71
CA GLU A 96 9.58 17.56 -16.65
C GLU A 96 9.99 18.94 -16.12
N ILE A 97 9.75 19.20 -14.83
CA ILE A 97 10.16 20.46 -14.20
C ILE A 97 11.68 20.61 -14.21
N ASP A 98 12.40 19.52 -13.92
CA ASP A 98 13.87 19.51 -13.97
C ASP A 98 14.40 19.83 -15.37
N GLN A 99 13.79 19.25 -16.40
CA GLN A 99 14.18 19.49 -17.79
C GLN A 99 13.88 20.92 -18.24
N GLU A 100 12.72 21.47 -17.86
CA GLU A 100 12.36 22.85 -18.19
C GLU A 100 13.34 23.84 -17.53
N LEU A 101 13.68 23.62 -16.26
CA LEU A 101 14.69 24.41 -15.56
C LEU A 101 16.06 24.30 -16.22
N PHE A 102 16.50 23.08 -16.52
CA PHE A 102 17.81 22.84 -17.14
C PHE A 102 17.96 23.58 -18.47
N SER A 103 16.90 23.64 -19.28
CA SER A 103 16.92 24.35 -20.56
C SER A 103 17.00 25.87 -20.43
N ARG A 104 16.49 26.45 -19.34
CA ARG A 104 16.38 27.91 -19.14
C ARG A 104 17.47 28.50 -18.26
N ILE A 105 18.04 27.71 -17.35
CA ILE A 105 19.11 28.16 -16.44
C ILE A 105 20.31 28.79 -17.17
N PRO A 106 20.79 28.29 -18.32
CA PRO A 106 21.90 28.91 -19.04
C PRO A 106 21.72 30.41 -19.30
N ALA A 107 20.48 30.87 -19.50
CA ALA A 107 20.18 32.30 -19.71
C ALA A 107 20.46 33.15 -18.45
N ILE A 108 20.39 32.58 -17.25
CA ILE A 108 20.60 33.33 -16.00
C ILE A 108 21.95 33.02 -15.34
N VAL A 109 22.77 32.12 -15.89
CA VAL A 109 24.08 31.73 -15.29
C VAL A 109 24.95 32.96 -15.03
N ASN A 110 25.01 33.91 -15.96
CA ASN A 110 25.80 35.13 -15.76
C ASN A 110 25.28 36.02 -14.64
N ARG A 111 23.95 36.13 -14.51
CA ARG A 111 23.34 36.82 -13.36
C ARG A 111 23.68 36.14 -12.05
N LEU A 112 23.67 34.81 -12.03
CA LEU A 112 24.03 34.03 -10.84
C LEU A 112 25.49 34.22 -10.45
N LYS A 113 26.42 34.24 -11.42
CA LYS A 113 27.85 34.47 -11.19
C LYS A 113 28.16 35.89 -10.67
N GLN A 114 27.31 36.86 -10.98
CA GLN A 114 27.41 38.23 -10.47
C GLN A 114 26.99 38.32 -8.98
N ILE A 115 26.26 37.33 -8.45
CA ILE A 115 25.82 37.35 -7.06
C ILE A 115 26.98 37.02 -6.12
N LYS A 116 27.31 37.99 -5.28
CA LYS A 116 28.32 37.83 -4.25
C LYS A 116 27.76 37.14 -3.01
N ILE A 117 28.16 35.89 -2.79
CA ILE A 117 27.83 35.14 -1.58
C ILE A 117 29.03 35.11 -0.64
N ARG A 118 28.90 35.83 0.48
CA ARG A 118 29.96 35.97 1.49
C ARG A 118 29.99 34.80 2.46
N ASP A 119 28.81 34.38 2.91
CA ASP A 119 28.63 33.34 3.92
C ASP A 119 27.29 32.61 3.74
N ILE A 120 27.07 31.57 4.57
CA ILE A 120 25.82 30.80 4.58
C ILE A 120 24.59 31.70 4.85
N SER A 121 24.73 32.70 5.72
CA SER A 121 23.63 33.59 6.11
C SER A 121 23.17 34.45 4.93
N ALA A 122 24.11 34.96 4.14
CA ALA A 122 23.85 35.73 2.93
C ALA A 122 23.17 34.88 1.86
N ARG A 123 23.62 33.63 1.66
CA ARG A 123 22.95 32.67 0.76
C ARG A 123 21.50 32.41 1.18
N ASP A 124 21.28 32.11 2.45
CA ASP A 124 19.94 31.80 2.96
C ASP A 124 19.00 33.01 2.83
N LYS A 125 19.52 34.24 3.06
CA LYS A 125 18.78 35.49 2.83
C LYS A 125 18.47 35.71 1.35
N LEU A 126 19.42 35.43 0.46
CA LEU A 126 19.22 35.51 -0.99
C LEU A 126 18.08 34.60 -1.44
N PHE A 127 18.14 33.31 -1.08
CA PHE A 127 17.09 32.36 -1.45
C PHE A 127 15.73 32.72 -0.83
N ALA A 128 15.69 33.17 0.43
CA ALA A 128 14.44 33.64 1.03
C ALA A 128 13.88 34.90 0.34
N GLY A 129 14.75 35.75 -0.23
CA GLY A 129 14.39 36.89 -1.05
C GLY A 129 13.74 36.44 -2.36
N LEU A 130 14.45 35.60 -3.13
CA LEU A 130 13.99 35.02 -4.39
C LEU A 130 12.67 34.24 -4.24
N GLU A 131 12.54 33.45 -3.16
CA GLU A 131 11.30 32.71 -2.89
C GLU A 131 10.10 33.66 -2.73
N LYS A 132 10.30 34.84 -2.12
CA LYS A 132 9.23 35.83 -1.92
C LYS A 132 8.94 36.65 -3.17
N SER A 133 9.97 37.07 -3.90
CA SER A 133 9.84 37.91 -5.09
C SER A 133 9.21 37.12 -6.25
N GLY A 134 9.70 35.91 -6.54
CA GLY A 134 9.10 35.01 -7.53
C GLY A 134 7.63 34.70 -7.25
N ALA A 135 7.26 34.42 -5.98
CA ALA A 135 5.87 34.19 -5.60
C ALA A 135 4.99 35.43 -5.82
N ARG A 136 5.53 36.63 -5.56
CA ARG A 136 4.82 37.90 -5.79
C ARG A 136 4.59 38.13 -7.27
N LEU A 137 5.59 37.90 -8.12
CA LEU A 137 5.50 38.05 -9.56
C LEU A 137 4.46 37.09 -10.15
N ILE A 138 4.47 35.81 -9.75
CA ILE A 138 3.49 34.82 -10.21
C ILE A 138 2.07 35.24 -9.82
N ARG A 139 1.85 35.67 -8.57
CA ARG A 139 0.54 36.17 -8.14
C ARG A 139 0.07 37.36 -8.98
N LYS A 140 0.98 38.28 -9.32
CA LYS A 140 0.69 39.42 -10.19
C LYS A 140 0.26 38.95 -11.59
N ARG A 141 1.04 38.06 -12.22
CA ARG A 141 0.71 37.50 -13.55
C ARG A 141 -0.61 36.72 -13.55
N LEU A 142 -0.93 36.00 -12.47
CA LEU A 142 -2.21 35.30 -12.33
C LEU A 142 -3.38 36.27 -12.17
N GLN A 143 -3.21 37.36 -11.41
CA GLN A 143 -4.24 38.41 -11.28
C GLN A 143 -4.51 39.11 -12.60
N GLU A 144 -3.48 39.41 -13.40
CA GLU A 144 -3.62 40.01 -14.72
C GLU A 144 -4.38 39.09 -15.70
N LYS A 145 -4.20 37.76 -15.61
CA LYS A 145 -4.93 36.77 -16.42
C LYS A 145 -6.39 36.55 -15.98
N LYS A 146 -6.75 36.84 -14.72
CA LYS A 146 -8.13 36.74 -14.22
C LYS A 146 -9.11 37.74 -14.85
N VAL A 147 -8.63 38.71 -15.63
CA VAL A 147 -9.46 39.72 -16.29
C VAL A 147 -10.18 39.18 -17.55
N GLY A 148 -10.16 37.86 -17.82
CA GLY A 148 -10.86 37.30 -19.00
C GLY A 148 -11.23 35.80 -19.02
N GLU A 149 -10.74 34.95 -18.12
CA GLU A 149 -11.10 33.51 -18.05
C GLU A 149 -11.15 33.00 -16.59
N GLU A 150 -11.77 31.82 -16.37
CA GLU A 150 -11.84 31.14 -15.06
C GLU A 150 -10.46 31.09 -14.39
N GLY A 151 -10.32 31.87 -13.32
CA GLY A 151 -9.03 32.18 -12.73
C GLY A 151 -8.34 31.01 -12.05
N VAL A 152 -7.21 30.57 -12.58
CA VAL A 152 -6.31 29.62 -11.89
C VAL A 152 -5.74 30.29 -10.64
N ASP A 153 -6.01 29.72 -9.47
CA ASP A 153 -5.46 30.19 -8.19
C ASP A 153 -3.99 29.80 -8.02
N PHE A 154 -3.27 30.58 -7.20
CA PHE A 154 -1.87 30.32 -6.89
C PHE A 154 -1.70 29.01 -6.11
N ASP A 155 -1.23 27.96 -6.78
CA ASP A 155 -0.80 26.72 -6.14
C ASP A 155 0.55 26.89 -5.44
N LYS A 156 0.49 26.99 -4.12
CA LYS A 156 1.64 27.08 -3.21
C LYS A 156 2.57 25.86 -3.31
N TRP A 157 2.04 24.67 -3.55
CA TRP A 157 2.81 23.43 -3.52
C TRP A 157 3.59 23.25 -4.81
N ARG A 158 2.97 23.53 -5.96
CA ARG A 158 3.68 23.64 -7.23
C ARG A 158 4.83 24.65 -7.16
N TYR A 159 4.57 25.83 -6.60
CA TYR A 159 5.61 26.85 -6.46
C TYR A 159 6.79 26.36 -5.60
N LYS A 160 6.50 25.70 -4.47
CA LYS A 160 7.54 25.10 -3.62
C LYS A 160 8.36 24.05 -4.34
N THR A 161 7.74 23.22 -5.17
CA THR A 161 8.44 22.21 -5.98
C THR A 161 9.36 22.89 -6.99
N VAL A 162 8.84 23.81 -7.80
CA VAL A 162 9.62 24.55 -8.82
C VAL A 162 10.79 25.29 -8.17
N PHE A 163 10.53 26.01 -7.08
CA PHE A 163 11.58 26.76 -6.38
C PHE A 163 12.66 25.84 -5.77
N ARG A 164 12.27 24.70 -5.19
CA ARG A 164 13.24 23.71 -4.68
C ARG A 164 14.14 23.19 -5.80
N LYS A 165 13.55 22.76 -6.92
CA LYS A 165 14.29 22.24 -8.08
C LYS A 165 15.20 23.30 -8.68
N PHE A 166 14.73 24.54 -8.75
CA PHE A 166 15.54 25.69 -9.16
C PHE A 166 16.77 25.86 -8.25
N VAL A 167 16.58 25.87 -6.93
CA VAL A 167 17.68 25.98 -5.96
C VAL A 167 18.67 24.82 -6.12
N GLU A 168 18.19 23.60 -6.32
CA GLU A 168 19.04 22.42 -6.53
C GLU A 168 19.97 22.57 -7.74
N GLN A 169 19.46 23.09 -8.87
CA GLN A 169 20.24 23.27 -10.10
C GLN A 169 21.14 24.52 -10.09
N VAL A 170 20.77 25.56 -9.34
CA VAL A 170 21.51 26.84 -9.29
C VAL A 170 22.63 26.85 -8.24
N ASN A 171 22.45 26.11 -7.14
CA ASN A 171 23.39 26.07 -6.02
C ASN A 171 24.84 25.66 -6.43
N PRO A 172 25.08 24.76 -7.39
CA PRO A 172 26.43 24.48 -7.90
C PRO A 172 27.16 25.69 -8.47
N PHE A 173 26.49 26.52 -9.29
CA PHE A 173 27.10 27.72 -9.89
C PHE A 173 27.48 28.75 -8.83
N LEU A 174 26.60 28.94 -7.85
CA LEU A 174 26.84 29.83 -6.71
C LEU A 174 28.00 29.33 -5.82
N LEU A 175 28.12 28.01 -5.67
CA LEU A 175 29.20 27.39 -4.91
C LEU A 175 30.54 27.53 -5.62
N GLU A 176 30.60 27.19 -6.91
CA GLU A 176 31.80 27.31 -7.74
C GLU A 176 32.36 28.74 -7.65
N ARG A 177 31.49 29.74 -7.80
CA ARG A 177 31.89 31.15 -7.71
C ARG A 177 32.46 31.54 -6.34
N HIS A 178 31.88 31.02 -5.25
CA HIS A 178 32.42 31.26 -3.91
C HIS A 178 33.77 30.58 -3.69
N LEU A 179 33.98 29.37 -4.23
CA LEU A 179 35.26 28.68 -4.13
C LEU A 179 36.35 29.42 -4.92
N GLU A 180 36.03 29.93 -6.11
CA GLU A 180 36.94 30.79 -6.89
C GLU A 180 37.34 32.06 -6.12
N LEU A 181 36.40 32.70 -5.41
CA LEU A 181 36.69 33.84 -4.55
C LEU A 181 37.70 33.47 -3.46
N LEU A 182 37.46 32.35 -2.78
CA LEU A 182 38.30 31.86 -1.69
C LEU A 182 39.72 31.54 -2.17
N ASP A 183 39.84 30.93 -3.34
CA ASP A 183 41.12 30.63 -3.98
C ASP A 183 41.88 31.93 -4.34
N TYR A 184 41.17 32.90 -4.92
CA TYR A 184 41.75 34.22 -5.20
C TYR A 184 42.24 34.94 -3.93
N ILE A 185 41.47 34.87 -2.83
CA ILE A 185 41.86 35.48 -1.55
C ILE A 185 43.12 34.82 -1.01
N LEU A 186 43.27 33.49 -1.12
CA LEU A 186 44.50 32.79 -0.72
C LEU A 186 45.71 33.24 -1.54
N ALA A 187 45.53 33.44 -2.86
CA ALA A 187 46.62 33.84 -3.75
C ALA A 187 47.06 35.30 -3.56
N THR A 188 46.11 36.20 -3.27
CA THR A 188 46.35 37.66 -3.27
C THR A 188 46.43 38.28 -1.88
N GLY A 189 45.91 37.61 -0.85
CA GLY A 189 45.81 38.16 0.50
C GLY A 189 44.64 39.13 0.71
N GLU A 190 43.81 39.38 -0.31
CA GLU A 190 42.71 40.37 -0.30
C GLU A 190 41.47 39.88 0.49
N ILE A 191 41.61 39.57 1.79
CA ILE A 191 40.51 39.02 2.61
C ILE A 191 39.30 39.96 2.74
N ASN A 192 39.51 41.27 2.55
CA ASN A 192 38.46 42.30 2.54
C ASN A 192 37.36 42.00 1.51
N LEU A 193 37.65 41.18 0.49
CA LEU A 193 36.66 40.75 -0.49
C LEU A 193 35.51 39.93 0.10
N LEU A 194 35.64 39.37 1.30
CA LEU A 194 34.53 38.76 2.04
C LEU A 194 33.57 39.78 2.67
N GLU A 195 33.91 41.07 2.63
CA GLU A 195 33.09 42.21 3.07
C GLU A 195 32.61 42.08 4.53
N ASP A 196 33.45 41.48 5.39
CA ASP A 196 33.30 41.52 6.84
C ASP A 196 34.25 42.59 7.40
N PRO A 197 33.74 43.63 8.09
CA PRO A 197 34.56 44.73 8.58
C PRO A 197 35.64 44.30 9.58
N LYS A 198 35.54 43.09 10.15
CA LYS A 198 36.53 42.53 11.08
C LYS A 198 37.66 41.75 10.38
N LEU A 199 37.52 41.47 9.08
CA LEU A 199 38.51 40.76 8.29
C LEU A 199 39.32 41.75 7.48
N THR A 200 40.36 42.32 8.08
CA THR A 200 41.23 43.34 7.45
C THR A 200 42.54 42.77 6.90
N VAL A 201 43.06 41.69 7.50
CA VAL A 201 44.33 41.06 7.15
C VAL A 201 44.18 39.54 7.12
N LEU A 202 44.75 38.90 6.11
CA LEU A 202 44.80 37.44 6.00
C LEU A 202 45.82 36.87 7.00
N THR A 203 45.34 36.42 8.16
CA THR A 203 46.19 35.76 9.17
C THR A 203 46.44 34.28 8.82
N PRO A 204 47.50 33.63 9.34
CA PRO A 204 47.75 32.20 9.11
C PRO A 204 46.58 31.30 9.50
N LYS A 205 45.83 31.69 10.53
CA LYS A 205 44.59 31.01 10.94
C LYS A 205 43.51 31.12 9.86
N TYR A 206 43.35 32.29 9.25
CA TYR A 206 42.36 32.52 8.21
C TYR A 206 42.73 31.78 6.92
N SER A 207 44.01 31.80 6.51
CA SER A 207 44.50 30.99 5.39
C SER A 207 44.20 29.50 5.60
N TRP A 208 44.50 28.97 6.79
CA TRP A 208 44.22 27.58 7.12
C TRP A 208 42.72 27.23 7.05
N ILE A 209 41.82 28.15 7.45
CA ILE A 209 40.37 27.96 7.34
C ILE A 209 39.94 27.89 5.86
N ILE A 210 40.46 28.78 5.03
CA ILE A 210 40.12 28.85 3.60
C ILE A 210 40.65 27.61 2.87
N GLU A 211 41.91 27.23 3.06
CA GLU A 211 42.51 26.01 2.51
C GLU A 211 41.72 24.76 2.91
N SER A 212 41.35 24.66 4.19
CA SER A 212 40.54 23.53 4.70
C SER A 212 39.16 23.48 4.05
N THR A 213 38.59 24.64 3.73
CA THR A 213 37.27 24.75 3.10
C THR A 213 37.32 24.37 1.62
N LEU A 214 38.33 24.83 0.89
CA LEU A 214 38.59 24.43 -0.50
C LEU A 214 38.81 22.91 -0.59
N LYS A 215 39.69 22.35 0.26
CA LYS A 215 40.01 20.92 0.28
C LYS A 215 38.82 20.02 0.59
N LYS A 216 37.92 20.46 1.48
CA LYS A 216 36.72 19.69 1.88
C LYS A 216 35.47 20.05 1.07
N GLN A 217 35.61 20.98 0.12
CA GLN A 217 34.51 21.61 -0.61
C GLN A 217 33.35 21.95 0.33
N TRP A 218 33.70 22.55 1.47
CA TRP A 218 32.71 22.79 2.51
C TRP A 218 31.77 23.92 2.09
N PHE A 219 30.49 23.77 2.45
CA PHE A 219 29.42 24.63 1.96
C PHE A 219 29.47 26.00 2.62
N LEU A 220 30.15 26.96 1.97
CA LEU A 220 30.35 28.33 2.41
C LEU A 220 30.95 28.44 3.81
N LEU A 221 31.74 29.47 4.06
CA LEU A 221 32.25 29.69 5.41
C LEU A 221 31.07 30.12 6.30
N ARG A 222 30.83 29.39 7.41
CA ARG A 222 30.21 30.01 8.59
C ARG A 222 31.23 31.02 9.14
N SER A 223 30.85 31.89 10.05
CA SER A 223 31.76 32.85 10.72
C SER A 223 32.82 32.20 11.63
N TYR A 224 33.50 31.15 11.14
CA TYR A 224 34.54 30.38 11.79
C TYR A 224 35.80 31.20 12.04
N PHE A 225 36.00 32.30 11.31
CA PHE A 225 37.12 33.21 11.52
C PHE A 225 37.26 33.67 12.98
N PHE A 226 36.15 33.78 13.71
CA PHE A 226 36.13 34.26 15.11
C PHE A 226 36.15 33.15 16.17
N LYS A 227 36.24 31.87 15.79
CA LYS A 227 36.26 30.72 16.72
C LYS A 227 37.69 30.21 16.99
N ALA A 228 37.89 29.45 18.07
CA ALA A 228 39.20 28.83 18.35
C ALA A 228 39.56 27.78 17.27
N LYS A 229 40.84 27.67 16.91
CA LYS A 229 41.30 26.74 15.85
C LYS A 229 40.92 25.28 16.17
N SER A 230 41.08 24.85 17.43
CA SER A 230 40.71 23.51 17.91
C SER A 230 39.22 23.19 17.74
N GLU A 231 38.34 24.18 17.97
CA GLU A 231 36.90 24.05 17.76
C GLU A 231 36.59 23.84 16.27
N ILE A 232 37.25 24.60 15.39
CA ILE A 232 37.07 24.52 13.94
C ILE A 232 37.58 23.17 13.39
N GLU A 233 38.75 22.71 13.85
CA GLU A 233 39.30 21.40 13.50
C GLU A 233 38.36 20.24 13.87
N ALA A 234 37.77 20.29 15.07
CA ALA A 234 36.79 19.30 15.51
C ALA A 234 35.53 19.29 14.62
N GLN A 235 35.06 20.47 14.18
CA GLN A 235 33.90 20.59 13.28
C GLN A 235 34.17 20.02 11.89
N PHE A 236 35.35 20.28 11.32
CA PHE A 236 35.73 19.73 10.02
C PHE A 236 35.91 18.20 10.03
N LYS A 237 36.10 17.56 11.19
CA LYS A 237 36.22 16.10 11.33
C LYS A 237 34.87 15.38 11.50
N LYS A 238 33.83 16.05 11.99
CA LYS A 238 32.50 15.45 12.17
C LYS A 238 31.76 15.38 10.84
N LYS A 239 31.19 14.23 10.48
CA LYS A 239 30.28 14.11 9.33
C LYS A 239 28.85 14.44 9.75
N GLU A 240 28.34 13.77 10.78
CA GLU A 240 26.92 13.80 11.18
C GLU A 240 26.42 15.13 11.76
N GLY A 241 27.30 15.96 12.32
CA GLY A 241 26.93 17.24 12.96
C GLY A 241 26.91 18.45 12.02
N THR A 242 27.21 18.27 10.73
CA THR A 242 27.47 19.38 9.82
C THR A 242 26.25 19.74 8.99
N ARG A 243 26.01 21.03 8.74
CA ARG A 243 24.89 21.47 7.89
C ARG A 243 24.96 20.90 6.47
N LYS A 244 26.16 20.76 5.91
CA LYS A 244 26.42 20.08 4.62
C LYS A 244 25.85 18.65 4.62
N TYR A 245 26.14 17.87 5.67
CA TYR A 245 25.59 16.52 5.81
C TYR A 245 24.07 16.52 5.93
N TRP A 246 23.47 17.43 6.70
CA TRP A 246 22.02 17.55 6.81
C TRP A 246 21.36 17.92 5.48
N GLU A 247 21.96 18.83 4.70
CA GLU A 247 21.50 19.17 3.35
C GLU A 247 21.62 17.94 2.43
N GLU A 248 22.74 17.21 2.44
CA GLU A 248 22.92 15.98 1.66
C GLU A 248 21.89 14.89 2.01
N VAL A 249 21.69 14.61 3.30
CA VAL A 249 20.68 13.65 3.78
C VAL A 249 19.27 14.07 3.37
N LYS A 250 18.97 15.38 3.44
CA LYS A 250 17.70 15.94 3.01
C LYS A 250 17.48 15.70 1.50
N TYR A 251 18.47 15.98 0.65
CA TYR A 251 18.39 15.72 -0.79
C TYR A 251 18.18 14.24 -1.10
N LYS A 252 18.94 13.33 -0.44
CA LYS A 252 18.76 11.89 -0.63
C LYS A 252 17.35 11.41 -0.29
N LYS A 253 16.75 11.94 0.79
CA LYS A 253 15.35 11.64 1.14
C LYS A 253 14.37 12.15 0.09
N ILE A 254 14.55 13.40 -0.37
CA ILE A 254 13.69 14.01 -1.40
C ILE A 254 13.70 13.14 -2.66
N LYS A 255 14.88 12.69 -3.10
CA LYS A 255 15.01 11.86 -4.30
C LYS A 255 14.17 10.58 -4.23
N ILE A 256 14.20 9.86 -3.10
CA ILE A 256 13.34 8.68 -2.89
C ILE A 256 11.85 9.04 -2.96
N PHE A 257 11.46 10.17 -2.38
CA PHE A 257 10.06 10.60 -2.43
C PHE A 257 9.60 11.00 -3.84
N GLU A 258 10.47 11.64 -4.62
CA GLU A 258 10.20 12.01 -6.00
C GLU A 258 10.12 10.79 -6.92
N GLU A 259 11.04 9.81 -6.76
CA GLU A 259 11.00 8.51 -7.45
C GLU A 259 9.67 7.78 -7.19
N CYS A 260 9.12 7.93 -5.99
CA CYS A 260 7.83 7.35 -5.59
C CYS A 260 6.62 8.27 -5.85
N ASN A 261 6.79 9.38 -6.57
CA ASN A 261 5.73 10.36 -6.90
C ASN A 261 4.93 10.88 -5.69
N PHE A 262 5.61 11.09 -4.55
CA PHE A 262 4.96 11.72 -3.40
C PHE A 262 4.61 13.17 -3.72
N SER A 263 3.40 13.61 -3.36
CA SER A 263 3.03 15.02 -3.44
C SER A 263 3.90 15.90 -2.52
N GLU A 264 4.19 17.14 -2.94
CA GLU A 264 4.96 18.12 -2.15
C GLU A 264 4.50 18.28 -0.68
N PRO A 265 3.20 18.34 -0.33
CA PRO A 265 2.76 18.39 1.07
C PRO A 265 3.26 17.21 1.92
N ASN A 266 3.24 16.00 1.34
CA ASN A 266 3.71 14.79 2.01
C ASN A 266 5.23 14.80 2.17
N ILE A 267 5.97 15.26 1.16
CA ILE A 267 7.43 15.44 1.26
C ILE A 267 7.74 16.38 2.43
N GLN A 268 7.13 17.57 2.45
CA GLN A 268 7.36 18.56 3.52
C GLN A 268 6.98 18.00 4.89
N LYS A 269 5.88 17.24 4.99
CA LYS A 269 5.46 16.58 6.23
C LYS A 269 6.50 15.60 6.75
N PHE A 270 7.07 14.74 5.90
CA PHE A 270 8.01 13.70 6.35
C PHE A 270 9.45 14.20 6.50
N LEU A 271 9.83 15.23 5.75
CA LEU A 271 11.20 15.70 5.66
C LEU A 271 11.71 16.36 6.94
N PHE A 272 10.83 17.01 7.70
CA PHE A 272 11.15 17.67 8.98
C PHE A 272 10.88 16.77 10.21
N ILE A 273 10.54 15.50 10.03
CA ILE A 273 10.37 14.58 11.15
C ILE A 273 11.73 14.00 11.52
N ASP A 274 12.27 14.42 12.67
CA ASP A 274 13.58 13.99 13.18
C ASP A 274 13.70 12.47 13.32
N LYS A 275 12.58 11.78 13.58
CA LYS A 275 12.53 10.32 13.72
C LYS A 275 12.72 9.55 12.41
N LEU A 276 12.55 10.19 11.25
CA LEU A 276 12.75 9.52 9.97
C LEU A 276 14.23 9.55 9.59
N ASN A 277 14.98 8.49 9.89
CA ASN A 277 16.35 8.35 9.40
C ASN A 277 16.36 8.04 7.89
N TYR A 278 17.35 8.52 7.15
CA TYR A 278 17.54 8.17 5.74
C TYR A 278 17.72 6.66 5.55
N LYS A 279 18.51 6.00 6.41
CA LYS A 279 18.71 4.54 6.36
C LYS A 279 17.39 3.76 6.48
N THR A 280 16.47 4.24 7.32
CA THR A 280 15.15 3.63 7.48
C THR A 280 14.28 3.83 6.24
N LEU A 281 14.33 5.01 5.62
CA LEU A 281 13.61 5.29 4.39
C LEU A 281 14.13 4.45 3.22
N GLU A 282 15.46 4.33 3.11
CA GLU A 282 16.15 3.50 2.12
C GLU A 282 15.81 2.01 2.30
N GLU A 283 15.77 1.51 3.54
CA GLU A 283 15.40 0.13 3.84
C GLU A 283 13.96 -0.20 3.41
N ILE A 284 12.97 0.64 3.75
CA ILE A 284 11.58 0.39 3.35
C ILE A 284 11.37 0.59 1.85
N HIS A 285 12.11 1.51 1.23
CA HIS A 285 12.08 1.72 -0.22
C HIS A 285 12.62 0.50 -0.97
N GLY A 286 13.79 -0.01 -0.57
CA GLY A 286 14.36 -1.23 -1.12
C GLY A 286 13.45 -2.45 -0.92
N PHE A 287 12.81 -2.56 0.26
CA PHE A 287 11.86 -3.63 0.52
C PHE A 287 10.62 -3.55 -0.39
N ALA A 288 10.06 -2.36 -0.61
CA ALA A 288 8.93 -2.17 -1.53
C ALA A 288 9.32 -2.52 -2.98
N ASN A 289 10.48 -2.07 -3.44
CA ASN A 289 10.99 -2.36 -4.79
C ASN A 289 11.24 -3.85 -5.00
N ASN A 290 11.78 -4.56 -4.00
CA ASN A 290 11.93 -6.03 -4.06
C ASN A 290 10.60 -6.77 -4.23
N MET A 291 9.48 -6.14 -3.84
CA MET A 291 8.12 -6.67 -4.03
C MET A 291 7.42 -6.10 -5.27
N ASN A 292 8.13 -5.37 -6.15
CA ASN A 292 7.59 -4.64 -7.30
C ASN A 292 6.47 -3.66 -6.92
N LEU A 293 6.59 -3.01 -5.77
CA LEU A 293 5.65 -2.02 -5.25
C LEU A 293 6.32 -0.65 -5.09
N VAL A 294 5.58 0.41 -5.38
CA VAL A 294 6.01 1.80 -5.12
C VAL A 294 5.68 2.18 -3.68
N LEU A 295 6.62 2.81 -2.98
CA LEU A 295 6.45 3.26 -1.59
C LEU A 295 5.34 4.32 -1.48
N MET A 296 4.49 4.22 -0.44
CA MET A 296 3.38 5.16 -0.21
C MET A 296 3.55 5.98 1.07
N PRO A 297 2.86 7.14 1.21
CA PRO A 297 2.85 7.94 2.44
C PRO A 297 2.47 7.17 3.70
N ARG A 298 1.60 6.16 3.58
CA ARG A 298 1.20 5.32 4.71
C ARG A 298 2.36 4.43 5.18
N ASP A 299 3.17 3.89 4.27
CA ASP A 299 4.31 3.03 4.58
C ASP A 299 5.33 3.80 5.41
N VAL A 300 5.66 5.03 4.98
CA VAL A 300 6.57 5.94 5.69
C VAL A 300 6.01 6.29 7.07
N SER A 301 4.71 6.59 7.15
CA SER A 301 4.04 6.88 8.44
C SER A 301 4.09 5.69 9.41
N LEU A 302 4.01 4.46 8.91
CA LEU A 302 4.13 3.24 9.72
C LEU A 302 5.58 2.99 10.13
N ALA A 303 6.55 3.30 9.26
CA ALA A 303 7.97 3.17 9.57
C ALA A 303 8.39 4.05 10.75
N LEU A 304 7.79 5.24 10.90
CA LEU A 304 7.96 6.10 12.08
C LEU A 304 7.54 5.42 13.40
N ARG A 305 6.67 4.41 13.34
CA ARG A 305 6.22 3.61 14.49
C ARG A 305 6.96 2.26 14.61
N GLY A 306 7.83 1.95 13.66
CA GLY A 306 8.59 0.69 13.56
C GLY A 306 8.72 0.21 12.12
N VAL A 307 9.94 -0.11 11.70
CA VAL A 307 10.26 -0.56 10.34
C VAL A 307 9.48 -1.82 9.95
N GLU A 308 9.38 -2.80 10.86
CA GLU A 308 8.64 -4.04 10.60
C GLU A 308 7.14 -3.79 10.35
N LYS A 309 6.53 -2.77 10.99
CA LYS A 309 5.13 -2.42 10.71
C LYS A 309 4.94 -1.88 9.30
N ALA A 310 5.94 -1.17 8.77
CA ALA A 310 5.91 -0.73 7.37
C ALA A 310 6.08 -1.93 6.43
N LYS A 311 7.05 -2.82 6.70
CA LYS A 311 7.24 -4.05 5.91
C LYS A 311 6.00 -4.93 5.90
N ASP A 312 5.32 -5.10 7.04
CA ASP A 312 4.06 -5.85 7.13
C ASP A 312 2.98 -5.25 6.24
N HIS A 313 2.81 -3.92 6.27
CA HIS A 313 1.84 -3.24 5.41
C HIS A 313 2.21 -3.33 3.92
N ILE A 314 3.51 -3.26 3.59
CA ILE A 314 4.01 -3.48 2.22
C ILE A 314 3.73 -4.93 1.77
N ARG A 315 3.95 -5.92 2.64
CA ARG A 315 3.60 -7.33 2.38
C ARG A 315 2.10 -7.52 2.16
N GLU A 316 1.26 -6.88 2.98
CA GLU A 316 -0.20 -6.93 2.82
C GLU A 316 -0.65 -6.32 1.49
N ARG A 317 -0.05 -5.19 1.07
CA ARG A 317 -0.26 -4.61 -0.26
C ARG A 317 0.21 -5.54 -1.39
N GLY A 318 1.30 -6.26 -1.17
CA GLY A 318 1.80 -7.32 -2.05
C GLY A 318 0.94 -8.59 -2.05
N GLY A 319 -0.16 -8.60 -1.31
CA GLY A 319 -1.11 -9.72 -1.27
C GLY A 319 -0.78 -10.80 -0.25
N PHE A 320 0.22 -10.62 0.60
CA PHE A 320 0.55 -11.59 1.66
C PHE A 320 -0.24 -11.31 2.94
N LEU A 321 -0.90 -12.34 3.49
CA LEU A 321 -1.57 -12.22 4.78
C LEU A 321 -0.52 -12.25 5.90
N MET A 322 -0.63 -11.33 6.85
CA MET A 322 0.29 -11.20 8.00
C MET A 322 -0.47 -11.18 9.32
N GLY A 323 0.24 -11.43 10.42
CA GLY A 323 -0.29 -11.43 11.78
C GLY A 323 -1.53 -12.31 11.96
N ASN A 324 -2.58 -11.76 12.57
CA ASN A 324 -3.81 -12.49 12.88
C ASN A 324 -4.52 -13.07 11.64
N ARG A 325 -4.37 -12.44 10.46
CA ARG A 325 -4.99 -12.96 9.23
C ARG A 325 -4.31 -14.23 8.76
N LYS A 326 -2.99 -14.31 8.90
CA LYS A 326 -2.23 -15.53 8.59
C LYS A 326 -2.58 -16.65 9.56
N VAL A 327 -2.57 -16.36 10.87
CA VAL A 327 -2.99 -17.33 11.91
C VAL A 327 -4.41 -17.85 11.62
N PHE A 328 -5.32 -16.98 11.21
CA PHE A 328 -6.66 -17.39 10.84
C PHE A 328 -6.71 -18.25 9.57
N GLN A 329 -5.92 -17.94 8.55
CA GLN A 329 -5.77 -18.78 7.36
C GLN A 329 -5.24 -20.16 7.73
N ASP A 330 -4.20 -20.24 8.55
CA ASP A 330 -3.58 -21.50 8.97
C ASP A 330 -4.59 -22.36 9.75
N GLY A 331 -5.36 -21.76 10.66
CA GLY A 331 -6.45 -22.46 11.35
C GLY A 331 -7.56 -22.95 10.42
N LEU A 332 -7.86 -22.24 9.32
CA LEU A 332 -8.81 -22.74 8.30
C LEU A 332 -8.22 -23.93 7.51
N LEU A 333 -6.92 -23.91 7.22
CA LEU A 333 -6.22 -25.01 6.56
C LEU A 333 -6.21 -26.27 7.42
N GLU A 334 -6.04 -26.15 8.74
CA GLU A 334 -6.13 -27.27 9.68
C GLU A 334 -7.53 -27.90 9.72
N LEU A 335 -8.59 -27.10 9.54
CA LEU A 335 -9.97 -27.60 9.36
C LEU A 335 -10.19 -28.24 7.97
N GLY A 336 -9.19 -28.14 7.11
CA GLY A 336 -9.14 -28.69 5.77
C GLY A 336 -9.94 -27.91 4.74
N PHE A 337 -9.97 -26.58 4.88
CA PHE A 337 -10.34 -25.68 3.78
C PHE A 337 -9.28 -25.73 2.69
N SER A 338 -9.69 -25.47 1.44
CA SER A 338 -8.74 -25.29 0.34
C SER A 338 -7.83 -24.07 0.56
N LYS A 339 -6.59 -24.14 0.05
CA LYS A 339 -5.62 -23.01 0.12
C LYS A 339 -6.16 -21.72 -0.49
N LYS A 340 -6.98 -21.84 -1.54
CA LYS A 340 -7.61 -20.71 -2.22
C LYS A 340 -8.67 -20.05 -1.32
N ASN A 341 -9.60 -20.83 -0.79
CA ASN A 341 -10.70 -20.26 -0.01
C ASN A 341 -10.26 -19.82 1.39
N SER A 342 -9.30 -20.52 2.02
CA SER A 342 -8.73 -20.08 3.29
C SER A 342 -8.10 -18.70 3.17
N TYR A 343 -7.39 -18.43 2.07
CA TYR A 343 -6.86 -17.10 1.77
C TYR A 343 -7.96 -16.06 1.54
N VAL A 344 -8.96 -16.37 0.71
CA VAL A 344 -10.07 -15.44 0.41
C VAL A 344 -10.83 -15.06 1.68
N ILE A 345 -11.18 -16.04 2.51
CA ILE A 345 -11.87 -15.84 3.78
C ILE A 345 -11.01 -15.01 4.72
N ALA A 346 -9.72 -15.35 4.90
CA ALA A 346 -8.85 -14.63 5.81
C ALA A 346 -8.54 -13.19 5.37
N LYS A 347 -8.60 -12.92 4.06
CA LYS A 347 -8.47 -11.57 3.50
C LYS A 347 -9.72 -10.71 3.75
N GLN A 348 -10.91 -11.29 3.59
CA GLN A 348 -12.18 -10.55 3.60
C GLN A 348 -12.87 -10.50 4.97
N ALA A 349 -12.67 -11.52 5.81
CA ALA A 349 -13.32 -11.60 7.11
C ALA A 349 -12.84 -10.50 8.07
N LYS A 350 -13.79 -9.90 8.78
CA LYS A 350 -13.48 -9.03 9.93
C LYS A 350 -13.03 -9.89 11.10
N ARG A 351 -12.02 -9.43 11.84
CA ARG A 351 -11.40 -10.15 12.98
C ARG A 351 -12.42 -10.67 14.00
N SER A 352 -13.50 -9.92 14.24
CA SER A 352 -14.57 -10.30 15.18
C SER A 352 -15.29 -11.59 14.79
N ASN A 353 -15.27 -11.99 13.51
CA ASN A 353 -16.11 -13.06 12.98
C ASN A 353 -15.32 -14.34 12.67
N ASN A 354 -14.01 -14.36 12.95
CA ASN A 354 -13.14 -15.50 12.66
C ASN A 354 -13.63 -16.78 13.35
N HIS A 355 -13.98 -16.69 14.64
CA HIS A 355 -14.49 -17.81 15.43
C HIS A 355 -15.81 -18.34 14.88
N GLN A 356 -16.73 -17.45 14.49
CA GLN A 356 -18.04 -17.83 13.95
C GLN A 356 -17.94 -18.70 12.70
N ILE A 357 -16.98 -18.40 11.81
CA ILE A 357 -16.78 -19.18 10.58
C ILE A 357 -16.23 -20.58 10.90
N GLN A 358 -15.22 -20.67 11.77
CA GLN A 358 -14.63 -21.95 12.18
C GLN A 358 -15.63 -22.81 12.94
N GLU A 359 -16.37 -22.22 13.89
CA GLU A 359 -17.40 -22.91 14.66
C GLU A 359 -18.55 -23.37 13.79
N ALA A 360 -19.06 -22.52 12.89
CA ALA A 360 -20.15 -22.91 12.00
C ALA A 360 -19.75 -24.05 11.06
N PHE A 361 -18.51 -24.05 10.56
CA PHE A 361 -17.99 -25.14 9.74
C PHE A 361 -17.86 -26.45 10.53
N LYS A 362 -17.25 -26.41 11.73
CA LYS A 362 -17.16 -27.57 12.63
C LYS A 362 -18.54 -28.12 12.98
N LEU A 363 -19.47 -27.24 13.35
CA LEU A 363 -20.83 -27.61 13.72
C LEU A 363 -21.57 -28.22 12.52
N ALA A 364 -21.40 -27.69 11.31
CA ALA A 364 -22.05 -28.25 10.13
C ALA A 364 -21.55 -29.68 9.81
N LEU A 365 -20.26 -29.93 9.97
CA LEU A 365 -19.69 -31.27 9.83
C LEU A 365 -20.16 -32.21 10.95
N GLN A 366 -20.27 -31.71 12.18
CA GLN A 366 -20.80 -32.49 13.30
C GLN A 366 -22.27 -32.85 13.08
N VAL A 367 -23.12 -31.91 12.65
CA VAL A 367 -24.54 -32.17 12.36
C VAL A 367 -24.69 -33.21 11.25
N ALA A 368 -23.86 -33.14 10.20
CA ALA A 368 -23.86 -34.16 9.15
C ALA A 368 -23.53 -35.57 9.69
N ARG A 369 -22.65 -35.67 10.70
CA ARG A 369 -22.32 -36.93 11.38
C ARG A 369 -23.42 -37.40 12.32
N ASP A 370 -23.97 -36.50 13.15
CA ASP A 370 -25.02 -36.81 14.13
C ASP A 370 -26.33 -37.27 13.46
N GLU A 371 -26.67 -36.67 12.32
CA GLU A 371 -27.91 -36.93 11.58
C GLU A 371 -27.69 -37.90 10.40
N ILE A 372 -26.60 -38.66 10.45
CA ILE A 372 -26.23 -39.60 9.40
C ILE A 372 -27.28 -40.67 9.12
N ALA A 373 -27.95 -41.15 10.18
CA ALA A 373 -29.01 -42.14 10.06
C ALA A 373 -30.18 -41.65 9.19
N TRP A 374 -30.30 -40.32 9.04
CA TRP A 374 -31.27 -39.64 8.18
C TRP A 374 -30.73 -39.32 6.78
N TYR A 375 -29.53 -38.77 6.65
CA TYR A 375 -29.04 -38.32 5.34
C TYR A 375 -28.24 -39.38 4.55
N ARG A 376 -27.72 -40.41 5.22
CA ARG A 376 -26.89 -41.49 4.64
C ARG A 376 -25.60 -41.04 3.95
N ILE A 377 -25.14 -39.81 4.20
CA ILE A 377 -23.95 -39.23 3.57
C ILE A 377 -22.67 -39.62 4.32
N PRO A 378 -21.68 -40.27 3.69
CA PRO A 378 -20.42 -40.57 4.34
C PRO A 378 -19.78 -39.34 5.01
N PRO A 379 -19.21 -39.47 6.22
CA PRO A 379 -18.68 -38.35 7.00
C PRO A 379 -17.50 -37.66 6.30
N ASP A 380 -16.84 -38.39 5.39
CA ASP A 380 -15.68 -37.93 4.61
C ASP A 380 -16.06 -37.49 3.19
N SER A 381 -17.34 -37.20 2.93
CA SER A 381 -17.79 -36.68 1.63
C SER A 381 -17.09 -35.35 1.31
N ILE A 382 -16.12 -35.42 0.39
CA ILE A 382 -15.37 -34.26 -0.11
C ILE A 382 -16.32 -33.24 -0.72
N LYS A 383 -17.35 -33.71 -1.45
CA LYS A 383 -18.33 -32.85 -2.11
C LYS A 383 -19.14 -32.04 -1.09
N MET A 384 -19.64 -32.70 -0.03
CA MET A 384 -20.36 -32.02 1.05
C MET A 384 -19.46 -30.98 1.73
N LYS A 385 -18.22 -31.36 2.06
CA LYS A 385 -17.24 -30.46 2.69
C LYS A 385 -17.00 -29.21 1.85
N ASN A 386 -16.79 -29.41 0.54
CA ASN A 386 -16.58 -28.31 -0.42
C ASN A 386 -17.81 -27.38 -0.49
N GLU A 387 -19.03 -27.90 -0.42
CA GLU A 387 -20.21 -27.03 -0.45
C GLU A 387 -20.47 -26.26 0.84
N ILE A 388 -20.16 -26.85 1.99
CA ILE A 388 -20.17 -26.13 3.27
C ILE A 388 -19.09 -25.02 3.23
N GLU A 389 -17.88 -25.35 2.78
CA GLU A 389 -16.79 -24.39 2.59
C GLU A 389 -17.20 -23.24 1.65
N ASN A 390 -17.88 -23.54 0.54
CA ASN A 390 -18.39 -22.53 -0.38
C ASN A 390 -19.44 -21.61 0.26
N GLN A 391 -20.25 -22.10 1.22
CA GLN A 391 -21.13 -21.22 2.00
C GLN A 391 -20.34 -20.31 2.94
N CYS A 392 -19.26 -20.80 3.55
CA CYS A 392 -18.37 -20.00 4.39
C CYS A 392 -17.74 -18.85 3.60
N VAL A 393 -17.30 -19.10 2.37
CA VAL A 393 -16.75 -18.04 1.48
C VAL A 393 -17.83 -17.01 1.12
N LYS A 394 -19.05 -17.45 0.79
CA LYS A 394 -20.12 -16.56 0.30
C LYS A 394 -20.72 -15.68 1.39
N HIS A 395 -20.87 -16.19 2.61
CA HIS A 395 -21.67 -15.53 3.66
C HIS A 395 -20.87 -15.02 4.85
N LEU A 396 -19.56 -15.26 4.90
CA LEU A 396 -18.60 -14.79 5.92
C LEU A 396 -19.24 -14.60 7.31
N SER A 397 -19.59 -13.36 7.68
CA SER A 397 -20.15 -12.99 9.00
C SER A 397 -21.54 -13.52 9.31
N THR A 398 -22.26 -14.05 8.34
CA THR A 398 -23.63 -14.56 8.47
C THR A 398 -23.72 -16.05 8.14
N VAL A 399 -22.58 -16.74 8.03
CA VAL A 399 -22.53 -18.16 7.64
C VAL A 399 -23.39 -19.04 8.56
N ARG A 400 -23.40 -18.78 9.87
CA ARG A 400 -24.22 -19.52 10.84
C ARG A 400 -25.72 -19.39 10.53
N ILE A 401 -26.20 -18.16 10.35
CA ILE A 401 -27.60 -17.87 9.98
C ILE A 401 -27.95 -18.58 8.67
N HIS A 402 -27.07 -18.50 7.68
CA HIS A 402 -27.32 -19.09 6.37
C HIS A 402 -27.35 -20.62 6.40
N LEU A 403 -26.42 -21.26 7.11
CA LEU A 403 -26.35 -22.72 7.20
C LEU A 403 -27.51 -23.29 8.01
N PHE A 404 -27.80 -22.72 9.18
CA PHE A 404 -28.73 -23.30 10.14
C PHE A 404 -30.12 -22.65 10.08
N GLU A 405 -30.25 -21.34 10.33
CA GLU A 405 -31.55 -20.67 10.41
C GLU A 405 -32.28 -20.60 9.05
N ARG A 406 -31.53 -20.41 7.96
CA ARG A 406 -32.08 -20.41 6.59
C ARG A 406 -32.08 -21.80 5.95
N GLY A 407 -31.71 -22.85 6.70
CA GLY A 407 -31.80 -24.25 6.26
C GLY A 407 -30.91 -24.64 5.07
N ARG A 408 -29.84 -23.90 4.75
CA ARG A 408 -28.97 -24.25 3.61
C ARG A 408 -28.20 -25.54 3.86
N LEU A 409 -27.84 -25.85 5.10
CA LEU A 409 -27.20 -27.12 5.45
C LEU A 409 -28.11 -28.30 5.10
N ASN A 410 -29.38 -28.25 5.52
CA ASN A 410 -30.38 -29.26 5.16
C ASN A 410 -30.45 -29.46 3.64
N LYS A 411 -30.53 -28.35 2.87
CA LYS A 411 -30.54 -28.43 1.40
C LYS A 411 -29.29 -29.11 0.83
N ILE A 412 -28.09 -28.81 1.35
CA ILE A 412 -26.84 -29.46 0.89
C ILE A 412 -26.89 -30.96 1.17
N LEU A 413 -27.30 -31.35 2.38
CA LEU A 413 -27.39 -32.75 2.79
C LEU A 413 -28.42 -33.51 1.94
N LEU A 414 -29.62 -32.95 1.74
CA LEU A 414 -30.64 -33.54 0.86
C LEU A 414 -30.13 -33.79 -0.56
N GLN A 415 -29.36 -32.86 -1.13
CA GLN A 415 -28.84 -33.00 -2.49
C GLN A 415 -27.77 -34.09 -2.61
N GLU A 416 -26.93 -34.27 -1.60
CA GLU A 416 -25.97 -35.39 -1.59
C GLU A 416 -26.68 -36.72 -1.36
N GLY A 417 -27.64 -36.78 -0.43
CA GLY A 417 -28.42 -37.99 -0.15
C GLY A 417 -29.27 -38.46 -1.33
N LYS A 418 -29.76 -37.54 -2.17
CA LYS A 418 -30.55 -37.85 -3.37
C LYS A 418 -29.90 -38.90 -4.28
N LYS A 419 -28.58 -38.85 -4.48
CA LYS A 419 -27.87 -39.85 -5.30
C LYS A 419 -28.08 -41.28 -4.81
N LEU A 420 -28.01 -41.47 -3.49
CA LEU A 420 -28.24 -42.78 -2.87
C LEU A 420 -29.68 -43.24 -3.06
N ILE A 421 -30.64 -42.31 -2.97
CA ILE A 421 -32.05 -42.59 -3.19
C ILE A 421 -32.30 -43.06 -4.63
N ARG A 422 -31.70 -42.37 -5.62
CA ARG A 422 -31.87 -42.73 -7.05
C ARG A 422 -31.42 -44.16 -7.30
N ASN A 423 -30.20 -44.50 -6.88
CA ASN A 423 -29.64 -45.84 -7.03
C ASN A 423 -30.52 -46.90 -6.33
N TYR A 424 -31.09 -46.58 -5.17
CA TYR A 424 -31.97 -47.50 -4.45
C TYR A 424 -33.33 -47.68 -5.14
N LEU A 425 -33.92 -46.61 -5.69
CA LEU A 425 -35.17 -46.69 -6.44
C LEU A 425 -35.01 -47.54 -7.71
N GLU A 426 -33.91 -47.37 -8.44
CA GLU A 426 -33.57 -48.18 -9.62
C GLU A 426 -33.41 -49.66 -9.23
N LYS A 427 -32.74 -49.95 -8.11
CA LYS A 427 -32.61 -51.33 -7.60
C LYS A 427 -33.96 -51.99 -7.27
N VAL A 428 -34.90 -51.25 -6.71
CA VAL A 428 -36.17 -51.81 -6.22
C VAL A 428 -37.22 -51.94 -7.33
N TYR A 429 -37.31 -50.93 -8.22
CA TYR A 429 -38.38 -50.83 -9.21
C TYR A 429 -37.91 -50.95 -10.67
N GLY A 430 -36.60 -51.02 -10.91
CA GLY A 430 -35.97 -51.10 -12.24
C GLY A 430 -35.47 -49.75 -12.78
N ASP A 431 -34.62 -49.80 -13.81
CA ASP A 431 -33.91 -48.62 -14.35
C ASP A 431 -34.84 -47.59 -15.00
N THR A 432 -36.01 -48.01 -15.48
CA THR A 432 -37.02 -47.16 -16.15
C THR A 432 -37.81 -46.28 -15.18
N VAL A 433 -37.62 -46.41 -13.87
CA VAL A 433 -38.35 -45.64 -12.85
C VAL A 433 -38.02 -44.16 -12.92
N SER A 434 -36.82 -43.83 -13.39
CA SER A 434 -36.36 -42.47 -13.67
C SER A 434 -37.16 -41.77 -14.78
N GLU A 435 -37.80 -42.53 -15.68
CA GLU A 435 -38.59 -42.04 -16.81
C GLU A 435 -40.05 -41.72 -16.41
N LEU A 436 -40.49 -42.15 -15.23
CA LEU A 436 -41.84 -41.89 -14.75
C LEU A 436 -42.07 -40.39 -14.51
N HIS A 437 -43.20 -39.86 -14.99
CA HIS A 437 -43.58 -38.45 -14.77
C HIS A 437 -43.63 -38.06 -13.28
N CYS A 438 -43.87 -39.03 -12.37
CA CYS A 438 -43.90 -38.80 -10.93
C CYS A 438 -42.55 -39.00 -10.20
N TYR A 439 -41.46 -39.31 -10.91
CA TYR A 439 -40.16 -39.65 -10.33
C TYR A 439 -39.63 -38.59 -9.34
N PHE A 440 -39.81 -37.31 -9.65
CA PHE A 440 -39.40 -36.21 -8.76
C PHE A 440 -40.06 -36.26 -7.37
N ARG A 441 -41.24 -36.88 -7.24
CA ARG A 441 -41.92 -37.09 -5.95
C ARG A 441 -41.34 -38.25 -5.16
N LEU A 442 -40.73 -39.23 -5.84
CA LEU A 442 -40.03 -40.36 -5.22
C LEU A 442 -38.64 -39.97 -4.71
N GLU A 443 -38.01 -39.00 -5.35
CA GLU A 443 -36.64 -38.54 -5.08
C GLU A 443 -36.54 -37.68 -3.80
N THR A 444 -37.18 -38.14 -2.72
CA THR A 444 -37.17 -37.49 -1.40
C THR A 444 -36.78 -38.50 -0.32
N ILE A 445 -36.05 -38.03 0.69
CA ILE A 445 -35.57 -38.89 1.79
C ILE A 445 -36.73 -39.56 2.54
N HIS A 446 -37.85 -38.85 2.71
CA HIS A 446 -39.05 -39.42 3.34
C HIS A 446 -39.59 -40.63 2.60
N GLN A 447 -39.62 -40.59 1.26
CA GLN A 447 -40.11 -41.71 0.45
C GLN A 447 -39.12 -42.87 0.45
N TYR A 448 -37.82 -42.58 0.45
CA TYR A 448 -36.79 -43.58 0.67
C TYR A 448 -37.03 -44.35 1.98
N TYR A 449 -37.36 -43.66 3.08
CA TYR A 449 -37.59 -44.32 4.36
C TYR A 449 -38.88 -45.11 4.47
N LYS A 450 -39.96 -44.64 3.83
CA LYS A 450 -41.16 -45.47 3.69
C LYS A 450 -40.84 -46.75 2.93
N LEU A 451 -40.08 -46.65 1.85
CA LEU A 451 -39.70 -47.83 1.06
C LEU A 451 -38.80 -48.79 1.87
N LYS A 452 -37.87 -48.26 2.67
CA LYS A 452 -37.06 -49.06 3.61
C LYS A 452 -37.91 -49.73 4.68
N PHE A 453 -38.96 -49.08 5.17
CA PHE A 453 -39.90 -49.72 6.09
C PHE A 453 -40.50 -50.98 5.46
N PHE A 454 -41.06 -50.89 4.25
CA PHE A 454 -41.64 -52.05 3.56
C PHE A 454 -40.59 -53.14 3.30
N GLN A 455 -39.34 -52.78 2.95
CA GLN A 455 -38.27 -53.76 2.76
C GLN A 455 -37.99 -54.62 4.00
N TYR A 456 -38.10 -54.04 5.20
CA TYR A 456 -37.70 -54.71 6.45
C TYR A 456 -38.86 -55.30 7.25
N HIS A 457 -40.08 -54.81 7.07
CA HIS A 457 -41.22 -55.15 7.92
C HIS A 457 -42.38 -55.81 7.18
N GLU A 458 -42.45 -55.74 5.85
CA GLU A 458 -43.56 -56.27 5.04
C GLU A 458 -43.05 -57.23 3.96
N GLU A 459 -43.89 -58.18 3.54
CA GLU A 459 -43.50 -59.21 2.56
C GLU A 459 -43.54 -58.71 1.11
N SER A 460 -44.35 -57.70 0.81
CA SER A 460 -44.50 -57.12 -0.53
C SER A 460 -44.15 -55.64 -0.55
N VAL A 461 -43.31 -55.24 -1.51
CA VAL A 461 -43.01 -53.83 -1.78
C VAL A 461 -44.21 -53.19 -2.48
N PRO A 462 -44.71 -52.03 -2.01
CA PRO A 462 -45.84 -51.35 -2.66
C PRO A 462 -45.46 -50.85 -4.06
N SER A 463 -46.43 -50.68 -4.94
CA SER A 463 -46.19 -50.01 -6.23
C SER A 463 -45.82 -48.53 -6.04
N VAL A 464 -45.20 -47.93 -7.07
CA VAL A 464 -44.85 -46.49 -7.07
C VAL A 464 -46.05 -45.60 -6.75
N SER A 465 -47.24 -45.91 -7.28
CA SER A 465 -48.44 -45.12 -7.01
C SER A 465 -48.92 -45.25 -5.56
N GLU A 466 -48.78 -46.42 -4.95
CA GLU A 466 -49.22 -46.66 -3.57
C GLU A 466 -48.28 -45.95 -2.59
N LEU A 467 -46.97 -46.06 -2.80
CA LEU A 467 -45.97 -45.42 -1.94
C LEU A 467 -46.16 -43.90 -1.86
N ILE A 468 -46.43 -43.24 -2.99
CA ILE A 468 -46.65 -41.79 -3.06
C ILE A 468 -47.94 -41.38 -2.34
N LYS A 469 -48.99 -42.21 -2.40
CA LYS A 469 -50.31 -41.91 -1.82
C LYS A 469 -50.33 -41.98 -0.30
N ILE A 470 -49.48 -42.81 0.32
CA ILE A 470 -49.41 -42.93 1.78
C ILE A 470 -48.95 -41.59 2.36
N SER A 471 -49.82 -40.89 3.09
CA SER A 471 -49.47 -39.66 3.79
C SER A 471 -48.64 -39.94 5.06
N ARG A 472 -47.96 -38.92 5.63
CA ARG A 472 -47.22 -39.07 6.90
C ARG A 472 -48.14 -39.42 8.08
N LYS A 473 -49.37 -38.88 8.07
CA LYS A 473 -50.39 -39.16 9.08
C LYS A 473 -50.86 -40.62 9.03
N GLU A 474 -51.07 -41.17 7.83
CA GLU A 474 -51.46 -42.58 7.63
C GLU A 474 -50.30 -43.54 7.86
N PHE A 475 -49.07 -43.10 7.59
CA PHE A 475 -47.87 -43.91 7.80
C PHE A 475 -47.55 -44.13 9.28
N LYS A 476 -47.82 -43.14 10.14
CA LYS A 476 -47.52 -43.20 11.58
C LYS A 476 -48.04 -44.47 12.29
N PRO A 477 -49.34 -44.84 12.22
CA PRO A 477 -49.83 -46.05 12.88
C PRO A 477 -49.20 -47.34 12.32
N ILE A 478 -48.93 -47.39 11.01
CA ILE A 478 -48.26 -48.52 10.35
C ILE A 478 -46.83 -48.67 10.88
N LEU A 479 -46.10 -47.55 10.99
CA LEU A 479 -44.74 -47.52 11.50
C LEU A 479 -44.65 -47.97 12.96
N LEU A 480 -45.57 -47.52 13.82
CA LEU A 480 -45.60 -47.92 15.23
C LEU A 480 -45.89 -49.42 15.39
N LYS A 481 -46.81 -49.97 14.59
CA LYS A 481 -47.09 -51.41 14.59
C LYS A 481 -45.86 -52.22 14.15
N GLY A 482 -45.22 -51.83 13.05
CA GLY A 482 -44.00 -52.48 12.57
C GLY A 482 -42.84 -52.38 13.56
N TYR A 483 -42.73 -51.24 14.27
CA TYR A 483 -41.77 -51.09 15.36
C TYR A 483 -41.97 -52.13 16.48
N ASP A 484 -43.19 -52.25 17.00
CA ASP A 484 -43.51 -53.18 18.09
C ASP A 484 -43.24 -54.64 17.69
N GLU A 485 -43.61 -55.01 16.46
CA GLU A 485 -43.34 -56.33 15.89
C GLU A 485 -41.84 -56.58 15.75
N PHE A 486 -41.07 -55.60 15.29
CA PHE A 486 -39.62 -55.69 15.15
C PHE A 486 -38.92 -55.88 16.50
N ILE A 487 -39.29 -55.09 17.51
CA ILE A 487 -38.75 -55.21 18.87
C ILE A 487 -39.06 -56.58 19.47
N LYS A 488 -40.30 -57.07 19.30
CA LYS A 488 -40.71 -58.42 19.76
C LYS A 488 -39.94 -59.53 19.04
N LYS A 489 -39.84 -59.46 17.71
CA LYS A 489 -39.15 -60.46 16.88
C LYS A 489 -37.66 -60.55 17.21
N LYS A 490 -37.02 -59.41 17.47
CA LYS A 490 -35.60 -59.34 17.82
C LYS A 490 -35.33 -59.46 19.34
N ARG A 491 -36.37 -59.56 20.17
CA ARG A 491 -36.30 -59.65 21.64
C ARG A 491 -35.45 -58.52 22.26
N LEU A 492 -35.68 -57.29 21.82
CA LEU A 492 -34.91 -56.12 22.25
C LEU A 492 -35.59 -55.43 23.45
N GLN A 493 -34.79 -54.91 24.36
CA GLN A 493 -35.22 -54.10 25.49
C GLN A 493 -34.59 -52.70 25.38
N ILE A 494 -35.44 -51.69 25.22
CA ILE A 494 -35.04 -50.28 25.14
C ILE A 494 -35.58 -49.57 26.36
N SER A 495 -34.69 -48.93 27.13
CA SER A 495 -35.09 -48.23 28.35
C SER A 495 -35.95 -47.00 28.06
N SER A 496 -36.89 -46.69 28.95
CA SER A 496 -37.72 -45.48 28.87
C SER A 496 -36.89 -44.18 28.86
N LYS A 497 -35.67 -44.23 29.43
CA LYS A 497 -34.71 -43.12 29.40
C LYS A 497 -34.26 -42.78 27.98
N ILE A 498 -33.93 -43.79 27.16
CA ILE A 498 -33.49 -43.57 25.76
C ILE A 498 -34.60 -42.94 24.93
N TYR A 499 -35.85 -43.35 25.11
CA TYR A 499 -36.99 -42.74 24.41
C TYR A 499 -37.14 -41.25 24.75
N LYS A 500 -36.98 -40.88 26.04
CA LYS A 500 -37.01 -39.48 26.47
C LYS A 500 -35.85 -38.69 25.85
N GLU A 501 -34.63 -39.23 25.90
CA GLU A 501 -33.44 -38.58 25.32
C GLU A 501 -33.55 -38.35 23.80
N ILE A 502 -34.15 -39.30 23.07
CA ILE A 502 -34.39 -39.18 21.62
C ILE A 502 -35.53 -38.21 21.30
N ALA A 503 -36.56 -38.15 22.15
CA ALA A 503 -37.67 -37.21 22.01
C ALA A 503 -37.22 -35.76 22.28
N ASP A 504 -36.38 -35.55 23.30
CA ASP A 504 -35.91 -34.23 23.73
C ASP A 504 -34.91 -33.61 22.73
N LYS A 505 -34.16 -34.43 21.98
CA LYS A 505 -33.22 -33.94 20.96
C LYS A 505 -33.93 -33.75 19.61
N THR A 506 -34.31 -32.51 19.33
CA THR A 506 -34.79 -32.09 18.01
C THR A 506 -33.64 -31.93 17.01
N SER A 507 -33.91 -32.25 15.75
CA SER A 507 -32.96 -32.06 14.66
C SER A 507 -32.56 -30.61 14.48
N VAL A 508 -31.25 -30.38 14.31
CA VAL A 508 -30.69 -29.06 14.02
C VAL A 508 -31.01 -28.62 12.59
N THR A 509 -31.22 -29.57 11.68
CA THR A 509 -31.58 -29.29 10.28
C THR A 509 -33.09 -29.18 10.05
N LEU A 510 -33.90 -29.34 11.11
CA LEU A 510 -35.37 -29.25 11.09
C LEU A 510 -36.00 -30.17 10.04
N TRP A 511 -35.43 -31.37 9.84
CA TRP A 511 -36.06 -32.37 8.97
C TRP A 511 -37.32 -33.01 9.59
N GLU A 512 -37.47 -32.89 10.91
CA GLU A 512 -38.55 -33.50 11.67
C GLU A 512 -39.89 -32.77 11.43
N ASP A 513 -40.93 -33.53 11.03
CA ASP A 513 -42.30 -33.04 10.92
C ASP A 513 -43.12 -33.36 12.20
N ALA A 514 -44.34 -32.83 12.29
CA ALA A 514 -45.23 -33.03 13.45
C ALA A 514 -45.66 -34.50 13.67
N TYR A 515 -45.36 -35.40 12.74
CA TYR A 515 -45.71 -36.82 12.80
C TYR A 515 -44.50 -37.72 13.09
N VAL A 516 -43.27 -37.18 13.10
CA VAL A 516 -42.06 -37.93 13.48
C VAL A 516 -42.16 -38.40 14.93
N THR A 517 -41.80 -39.66 15.17
CA THR A 517 -41.84 -40.30 16.48
C THR A 517 -40.45 -40.74 16.93
N PRO A 518 -40.19 -40.88 18.25
CA PRO A 518 -38.95 -41.48 18.74
C PRO A 518 -38.69 -42.88 18.17
N GLU A 519 -39.75 -43.68 17.97
CA GLU A 519 -39.72 -45.00 17.36
C GLU A 519 -39.21 -44.95 15.92
N GLU A 520 -39.66 -43.98 15.12
CA GLU A 520 -39.13 -43.74 13.77
C GLU A 520 -37.63 -43.42 13.81
N LYS A 521 -37.20 -42.52 14.71
CA LYS A 521 -35.77 -42.18 14.87
C LYS A 521 -34.92 -43.40 15.24
N ILE A 522 -35.44 -44.30 16.08
CA ILE A 522 -34.78 -45.56 16.45
C ILE A 522 -34.68 -46.49 15.24
N LEU A 523 -35.78 -46.70 14.51
CA LEU A 523 -35.80 -47.53 13.31
C LEU A 523 -34.82 -47.04 12.25
N LEU A 524 -34.74 -45.73 12.02
CA LEU A 524 -33.78 -45.14 11.08
C LEU A 524 -32.34 -45.52 11.41
N ARG A 525 -31.97 -45.55 12.70
CA ARG A 525 -30.65 -46.00 13.15
C ARG A 525 -30.46 -47.50 12.93
N PHE A 526 -31.46 -48.32 13.25
CA PHE A 526 -31.38 -49.76 13.00
C PHE A 526 -31.24 -50.10 11.52
N TRP A 527 -32.07 -49.50 10.66
CA TRP A 527 -31.96 -49.67 9.21
C TRP A 527 -30.61 -49.20 8.68
N PHE A 528 -30.04 -48.13 9.24
CA PHE A 528 -28.67 -47.72 8.91
C PHE A 528 -27.64 -48.80 9.16
N LEU A 529 -27.66 -49.42 10.34
CA LEU A 529 -26.71 -50.47 10.69
C LEU A 529 -26.96 -51.74 9.85
N MET A 530 -28.22 -52.10 9.62
CA MET A 530 -28.61 -53.27 8.82
C MET A 530 -28.22 -53.11 7.34
N ASP A 531 -28.37 -51.92 6.77
CA ASP A 531 -27.92 -51.60 5.40
C ASP A 531 -26.40 -51.81 5.24
N HIS A 532 -25.63 -51.76 6.34
CA HIS A 532 -24.18 -51.99 6.37
C HIS A 532 -23.80 -53.37 6.95
N GLY A 533 -24.74 -54.33 6.93
CA GLY A 533 -24.47 -55.72 7.30
C GLY A 533 -24.51 -56.04 8.79
N MET A 534 -24.80 -55.08 9.67
CA MET A 534 -24.86 -55.33 11.11
C MET A 534 -26.18 -55.96 11.54
N THR A 535 -26.09 -57.01 12.36
CA THR A 535 -27.27 -57.61 13.00
C THR A 535 -27.65 -56.86 14.27
N ILE A 536 -28.89 -56.39 14.36
CA ILE A 536 -29.42 -55.72 15.56
C ILE A 536 -29.65 -56.73 16.68
N THR A 537 -28.92 -56.57 17.78
CA THR A 537 -29.01 -57.39 19.01
C THR A 537 -28.96 -56.49 20.25
N GLN A 538 -29.33 -57.02 21.42
CA GLN A 538 -29.28 -56.27 22.67
C GLN A 538 -27.87 -55.71 22.96
N LYS A 539 -26.82 -56.48 22.67
CA LYS A 539 -25.41 -56.04 22.81
C LYS A 539 -25.09 -54.77 22.03
N VAL A 540 -25.72 -54.58 20.86
CA VAL A 540 -25.53 -53.37 20.04
C VAL A 540 -26.23 -52.17 20.69
N ILE A 541 -27.40 -52.39 21.29
CA ILE A 541 -28.11 -51.35 22.05
C ILE A 541 -27.32 -50.96 23.29
N ASP A 542 -26.81 -51.94 24.04
CA ASP A 542 -26.06 -51.72 25.28
C ASP A 542 -24.73 -50.97 25.06
N ARG A 543 -24.16 -51.06 23.85
CA ARG A 543 -23.00 -50.23 23.41
C ARG A 543 -23.35 -48.75 23.26
N GLY A 544 -24.63 -48.37 23.34
CA GLY A 544 -25.08 -46.98 23.28
C GLY A 544 -25.39 -46.49 21.88
N VAL A 545 -25.65 -47.38 20.91
CA VAL A 545 -25.88 -47.01 19.50
C VAL A 545 -27.13 -46.14 19.29
N LEU A 546 -28.07 -46.20 20.23
CA LEU A 546 -29.26 -45.34 20.25
C LEU A 546 -29.01 -43.98 20.93
N ASN A 547 -27.88 -43.79 21.60
CA ASN A 547 -27.58 -42.55 22.29
C ASN A 547 -27.45 -41.40 21.28
N PRO A 548 -27.98 -40.21 21.59
CA PRO A 548 -27.83 -39.06 20.72
C PRO A 548 -26.35 -38.67 20.55
N GLY A 549 -25.89 -38.43 19.32
CA GLY A 549 -24.49 -38.11 19.02
C GLY A 549 -23.54 -39.31 18.98
N PHE A 550 -24.04 -40.54 19.10
CA PHE A 550 -23.23 -41.75 18.91
C PHE A 550 -22.72 -41.86 17.47
N ASP A 551 -21.43 -42.17 17.29
CA ASP A 551 -20.80 -42.33 15.97
C ASP A 551 -21.16 -43.68 15.34
N LEU A 552 -22.21 -43.67 14.52
CA LEU A 552 -22.68 -44.85 13.80
C LEU A 552 -21.67 -45.37 12.78
N TRP A 553 -20.87 -44.49 12.15
CA TRP A 553 -19.86 -44.90 11.17
C TRP A 553 -18.64 -45.53 11.84
N GLY A 554 -18.16 -44.93 12.94
CA GLY A 554 -17.10 -45.54 13.75
C GLY A 554 -17.46 -46.94 14.24
N CYS A 555 -18.74 -47.17 14.57
CA CYS A 555 -19.22 -48.48 14.98
C CYS A 555 -19.20 -49.53 13.85
N ILE A 556 -19.49 -49.13 12.61
CA ILE A 556 -19.42 -50.01 11.43
C ILE A 556 -17.95 -50.33 11.08
N ASN A 557 -17.09 -49.32 11.05
CA ASN A 557 -15.67 -49.47 10.68
C ASN A 557 -14.86 -50.27 11.70
N GLY A 558 -15.27 -50.27 12.98
CA GLY A 558 -14.64 -51.04 14.04
C GLY A 558 -14.87 -52.57 14.00
N GLN A 559 -15.59 -53.08 12.98
CA GLN A 559 -15.89 -54.51 12.85
C GLN A 559 -14.86 -55.32 12.02
N GLY A 560 -13.83 -54.70 11.47
CA GLY A 560 -12.84 -55.37 10.60
C GLY A 560 -13.38 -55.67 9.19
N GLU A 561 -12.49 -55.99 8.25
CA GLU A 561 -12.70 -56.08 6.78
C GLU A 561 -13.76 -57.09 6.25
N VAL A 562 -14.71 -57.56 7.07
CA VAL A 562 -15.66 -58.61 6.66
C VAL A 562 -16.95 -58.06 6.02
N CYS A 563 -17.14 -56.74 5.93
CA CYS A 563 -18.38 -56.13 5.42
C CYS A 563 -18.17 -55.20 4.21
N LYS A 564 -17.44 -55.66 3.19
CA LYS A 564 -17.56 -55.12 1.82
C LYS A 564 -18.15 -56.21 0.93
N SER A 565 -19.46 -56.22 0.81
CA SER A 565 -20.23 -57.00 -0.19
C SER A 565 -21.36 -56.14 -0.70
#